data_AF-A0A7V7XD92-F1
#
_entry.id   AF-A0A7V7XD92-F1
#
_cell.length_a   1.000
_cell.length_b   1.000
_cell.length_c   1.000
_cell.angle_alpha   90.00
_cell.angle_beta   90.00
_cell.angle_gamma   90.00
#
_symmetry.space_group_name_H-M   'P 1'
#
loop_
_entity.id
_entity.type
_entity.pdbx_description
1 polymer ?
#
loop_
_entity_poly.entity_id
_entity_poly.type
_entity_poly.pdbx_seq_one_letter_code
_entity_poly.pdbx_strand_id
1 'polypeptide(L)'
;MTTALADTTVVIHLYRRYAPALTWDGSLSQPLSITPITWMEVMYGAGSKSGQQACEVIMQQFELIPLLPEDQNWAMQQLKTHRLSQSIAIMDCLIASVAFRLRVPFYTHNLKDMKILLGDSLPVKPYL
;
A
#
# COMPACT_ATOMS: atom_id res chain seq x y z
N MET A 1 -10.67 -4.04 13.32
CA MET A 1 -11.27 -3.76 12.00
C MET A 1 -10.39 -2.71 11.34
N THR A 2 -9.82 -3.00 10.18
CA THR A 2 -8.98 -2.07 9.42
C THR A 2 -9.73 -0.80 9.07
N THR A 3 -9.13 0.36 9.38
CA THR A 3 -9.69 1.67 9.04
C THR A 3 -9.06 2.32 7.82
N ALA A 4 -7.83 1.91 7.45
CA ALA A 4 -7.13 2.40 6.26
C ALA A 4 -5.99 1.46 5.87
N LEU A 5 -5.62 1.49 4.59
CA LEU A 5 -4.47 0.76 4.04
C LEU A 5 -3.34 1.72 3.67
N ALA A 6 -2.11 1.28 3.84
CA ALA A 6 -0.91 1.99 3.42
C ALA A 6 -0.26 1.33 2.20
N ASP A 7 0.15 2.17 1.25
CA ASP A 7 0.97 1.81 0.10
C ASP A 7 2.45 1.63 0.50
N THR A 8 3.22 0.95 -0.34
CA THR A 8 4.65 0.69 -0.17
C THR A 8 5.45 1.98 -0.01
N THR A 9 5.06 3.04 -0.71
CA THR A 9 5.69 4.37 -0.58
C THR A 9 5.62 4.92 0.85
N VAL A 10 4.47 4.77 1.50
CA VAL A 10 4.27 5.24 2.88
C VAL A 10 5.14 4.45 3.86
N VAL A 11 5.16 3.13 3.70
CA VAL A 11 5.94 2.23 4.53
C VAL A 11 7.44 2.50 4.41
N ILE A 12 7.94 2.74 3.19
CA ILE A 12 9.34 3.11 2.94
C ILE A 12 9.70 4.44 3.60
N HIS A 13 8.83 5.44 3.55
CA HIS A 13 9.10 6.72 4.20
C HIS A 13 9.16 6.60 5.73
N LEU A 14 8.30 5.79 6.33
CA LEU A 14 8.35 5.50 7.77
C LEU A 14 9.65 4.75 8.12
N TYR A 15 10.03 3.75 7.31
CA TYR A 15 11.29 3.01 7.46
C TYR A 15 12.51 3.95 7.39
N ARG A 16 12.52 4.90 6.45
CA ARG A 16 13.58 5.89 6.29
C ARG A 16 13.54 7.02 7.32
N ARG A 17 12.60 6.97 8.27
CA ARG A 17 12.38 8.01 9.29
C ARG A 17 12.16 9.40 8.68
N TYR A 18 11.47 9.46 7.53
CA TYR A 18 11.11 10.73 6.90
C TYR A 18 10.20 11.53 7.83
N ALA A 19 10.65 12.72 8.25
CA ALA A 19 10.01 13.46 9.34
C ALA A 19 8.51 13.75 9.10
N PRO A 20 8.06 14.19 7.91
CA PRO A 20 6.64 14.37 7.64
C PRO A 20 5.82 13.08 7.76
N ALA A 21 6.38 11.93 7.37
CA ALA A 21 5.71 10.65 7.53
C ALA A 21 5.56 10.28 9.00
N LEU A 22 6.61 10.47 9.82
CA LEU A 22 6.56 10.18 11.26
C LEU A 22 5.57 11.08 12.00
N THR A 23 5.54 12.38 11.67
CA THR A 23 4.58 13.32 12.27
C THR A 23 3.15 12.94 11.91
N TRP A 24 2.91 12.58 10.64
CA TRP A 24 1.60 12.14 10.20
C TRP A 24 1.17 10.82 10.85
N ASP A 25 2.05 9.82 10.89
CA ASP A 25 1.78 8.52 11.52
C ASP A 25 1.45 8.67 13.00
N GLY A 26 2.20 9.51 13.73
CA GLY A 26 1.91 9.84 15.12
C GLY A 26 0.61 10.62 15.37
N SER A 27 -0.03 11.15 14.31
CA SER A 27 -1.33 11.82 14.39
C SER A 27 -2.52 10.86 14.17
N LEU A 28 -2.26 9.63 13.73
CA LEU A 28 -3.31 8.65 13.46
C LEU A 28 -3.90 8.11 14.77
N SER A 29 -5.23 8.01 14.82
CA SER A 29 -5.93 7.43 15.97
C SER A 29 -5.88 5.90 16.00
N GLN A 30 -5.53 5.26 14.87
CA GLN A 30 -5.44 3.81 14.74
C GLN A 30 -4.26 3.43 13.83
N PRO A 31 -3.61 2.28 14.07
CA PRO A 31 -2.59 1.76 13.18
C PRO A 31 -3.13 1.53 11.78
N LEU A 32 -2.25 1.68 10.79
CA LEU A 32 -2.56 1.35 9.40
C LEU A 32 -2.46 -0.15 9.17
N SER A 33 -3.15 -0.62 8.13
CA SER A 33 -3.00 -1.97 7.64
C SER A 33 -2.23 -1.98 6.30
N ILE A 34 -1.60 -3.10 5.97
CA ILE A 34 -0.90 -3.30 4.69
C ILE A 34 -1.34 -4.61 4.03
N THR A 35 -1.07 -4.74 2.74
CA THR A 35 -1.30 -6.00 2.02
C THR A 35 -0.04 -6.88 2.07
N PRO A 36 -0.17 -8.21 1.90
CA PRO A 36 0.95 -9.11 1.62
C PRO A 36 1.82 -8.66 0.46
N ILE A 37 1.27 -7.97 -0.55
CA ILE A 37 2.05 -7.45 -1.68
C ILE A 37 2.96 -6.32 -1.22
N THR A 38 2.43 -5.35 -0.46
CA THR A 38 3.21 -4.28 0.16
C THR A 38 4.32 -4.84 1.05
N TRP A 39 4.01 -5.86 1.86
CA TRP A 39 5.01 -6.56 2.68
C TRP A 39 6.12 -7.17 1.81
N MET A 40 5.74 -7.89 0.74
CA MET A 40 6.71 -8.51 -0.18
C MET A 40 7.57 -7.48 -0.91
N GLU A 41 7.01 -6.35 -1.34
CA GLU A 41 7.77 -5.29 -1.99
C GLU A 41 8.83 -4.68 -1.06
N VAL A 42 8.47 -4.45 0.21
CA VAL A 42 9.42 -3.93 1.20
C VAL A 42 10.54 -4.93 1.46
N MET A 43 10.22 -6.22 1.62
CA MET A 43 11.23 -7.26 1.82
C MET A 43 12.13 -7.45 0.60
N TYR A 44 11.56 -7.40 -0.60
CA TYR A 44 12.31 -7.48 -1.85
C TYR A 44 13.26 -6.29 -2.02
N GLY A 45 12.85 -5.10 -1.57
CA GLY A 45 13.68 -3.90 -1.59
C GLY A 45 14.82 -3.86 -0.57
N ALA A 46 14.89 -4.82 0.36
CA ALA A 46 15.93 -4.87 1.37
C ALA A 46 17.29 -5.27 0.75
N GLY A 47 18.26 -4.35 0.75
CA GLY A 47 19.58 -4.57 0.14
C GLY A 47 20.56 -5.44 0.95
N SER A 48 20.19 -5.85 2.16
CA SER A 48 21.03 -6.68 3.03
C SER A 48 20.18 -7.42 4.07
N LYS A 49 20.76 -8.43 4.73
CA LYS A 49 20.11 -9.14 5.85
C LYS A 49 19.76 -8.20 7.02
N SER A 50 20.65 -7.25 7.34
CA SER A 50 20.37 -6.26 8.37
C SER A 50 19.23 -5.32 7.97
N GLY A 51 19.17 -4.93 6.70
CA GLY A 51 18.05 -4.16 6.13
C GLY A 51 16.75 -4.94 6.21
N GLN A 52 16.75 -6.24 5.87
CA GLN A 52 15.58 -7.10 5.96
C GLN A 52 15.06 -7.18 7.40
N GLN A 53 15.95 -7.39 8.37
CA GLN A 53 15.56 -7.42 9.79
C GLN A 53 14.97 -6.09 10.26
N ALA A 54 15.52 -4.96 9.79
CA ALA A 54 14.95 -3.64 10.10
C ALA A 54 13.58 -3.44 9.43
N CYS A 55 13.40 -3.93 8.20
CA CYS A 55 12.10 -3.98 7.52
C CYS A 55 11.09 -4.83 8.29
N GLU A 56 11.48 -6.01 8.79
CA GLU A 56 10.61 -6.89 9.59
C GLU A 56 10.13 -6.20 10.87
N VAL A 57 11.02 -5.47 11.56
CA VAL A 57 10.65 -4.71 12.77
C VAL A 57 9.60 -3.66 12.47
N ILE A 58 9.77 -2.85 11.42
CA ILE A 58 8.77 -1.84 11.08
C ILE A 58 7.46 -2.47 10.58
N MET A 59 7.49 -3.63 9.92
CA MET A 59 6.24 -4.32 9.52
C MET A 59 5.34 -4.68 10.70
N GLN A 60 5.89 -4.88 11.91
CA GLN A 60 5.12 -5.27 13.09
C GLN A 60 4.11 -4.21 13.55
N GLN A 61 4.25 -2.96 13.12
CA GLN A 61 3.30 -1.89 13.47
C GLN A 61 2.03 -1.91 12.59
N PHE A 62 2.00 -2.71 11.53
CA PHE A 62 0.88 -2.79 10.60
C PHE A 62 0.09 -4.09 10.77
N GLU A 63 -1.23 -4.01 10.61
CA GLU A 63 -2.07 -5.19 10.45
C GLU A 63 -1.95 -5.71 9.01
N LEU A 64 -1.67 -7.01 8.83
CA LEU A 64 -1.57 -7.62 7.51
C LEU A 64 -2.94 -8.12 7.03
N ILE A 65 -3.44 -7.56 5.93
CA ILE A 65 -4.75 -7.93 5.37
C ILE A 65 -4.55 -8.87 4.18
N PRO A 66 -4.98 -10.14 4.28
CA PRO A 66 -4.77 -11.09 3.20
C PRO A 66 -5.56 -10.71 1.95
N LEU A 67 -4.99 -11.06 0.81
CA LEU A 67 -5.72 -11.09 -0.45
C LEU A 67 -6.68 -12.27 -0.43
N LEU A 68 -7.89 -12.04 -0.93
CA LEU A 68 -8.88 -13.06 -1.18
C LEU A 68 -8.95 -13.40 -2.68
N PRO A 69 -9.54 -14.54 -3.06
CA PRO A 69 -9.68 -14.90 -4.48
C PRO A 69 -10.36 -13.82 -5.34
N GLU A 70 -11.34 -13.10 -4.79
CA GLU A 70 -11.99 -11.97 -5.47
C GLU A 70 -11.04 -10.78 -5.70
N ASP A 71 -10.09 -10.54 -4.79
CA ASP A 71 -9.08 -9.49 -4.92
C ASP A 71 -8.14 -9.82 -6.10
N GLN A 72 -7.74 -11.08 -6.20
CA GLN A 72 -6.92 -11.58 -7.30
C GLN A 72 -7.65 -11.45 -8.65
N ASN A 73 -8.91 -11.89 -8.70
CA ASN A 73 -9.72 -11.80 -9.92
C ASN A 73 -9.91 -10.35 -10.35
N TRP A 74 -10.18 -9.45 -9.40
CA TRP A 74 -10.31 -8.02 -9.69
C TRP A 74 -9.00 -7.44 -10.21
N ALA A 75 -7.86 -7.73 -9.57
CA ALA A 75 -6.55 -7.26 -10.00
C ALA A 75 -6.21 -7.70 -11.43
N MET A 76 -6.54 -8.95 -11.80
CA MET A 76 -6.37 -9.46 -13.16
C MET A 76 -7.21 -8.68 -14.18
N GLN A 77 -8.46 -8.32 -13.85
CA GLN A 77 -9.30 -7.50 -14.73
C GLN A 77 -8.79 -6.07 -14.88
N GLN A 78 -8.32 -5.45 -13.79
CA GLN A 78 -7.76 -4.11 -13.86
C GLN A 78 -6.48 -4.07 -14.68
N LEU A 79 -5.60 -5.06 -14.49
CA LEU A 79 -4.38 -5.18 -15.27
C LEU A 79 -4.70 -5.31 -16.77
N LYS A 80 -5.66 -6.17 -17.13
CA LYS A 80 -6.11 -6.34 -18.52
C LYS A 80 -6.63 -5.02 -19.12
N THR A 81 -7.36 -4.23 -18.34
CA THR A 81 -7.99 -2.99 -18.80
C THR A 81 -7.00 -1.82 -18.92
N HIS A 82 -6.10 -1.67 -17.95
CA HIS A 82 -5.34 -0.44 -17.76
C HIS A 82 -3.85 -0.53 -18.08
N ARG A 83 -3.28 -1.75 -18.23
CA ARG A 83 -1.83 -1.93 -18.44
C ARG A 83 -1.31 -1.23 -19.70
N LEU A 84 -1.98 -1.39 -20.85
CA LEU A 84 -1.46 -0.90 -22.14
C LEU A 84 -1.76 0.59 -22.34
N SER A 85 -2.89 1.08 -21.84
CA SER A 85 -3.35 2.45 -22.01
C SER A 85 -2.77 3.41 -20.98
N GLN A 86 -2.57 2.94 -19.75
CA GLN A 86 -2.20 3.78 -18.60
C GLN A 86 -0.97 3.27 -17.84
N SER A 87 -0.34 2.18 -18.32
CA SER A 87 0.91 1.64 -17.76
C SER A 87 0.83 1.18 -16.30
N ILE A 88 -0.37 0.84 -15.80
CA ILE A 88 -0.56 0.34 -14.44
C ILE A 88 0.25 -0.94 -14.19
N ALA A 89 0.98 -1.00 -13.07
CA ALA A 89 1.80 -2.16 -12.72
C ALA A 89 0.97 -3.31 -12.13
N ILE A 90 1.56 -4.51 -12.13
CA ILE A 90 0.90 -5.72 -11.59
C ILE A 90 0.71 -5.59 -10.07
N MET A 91 1.74 -5.12 -9.36
CA MET A 91 1.68 -4.97 -7.90
C MET A 91 0.67 -3.92 -7.48
N ASP A 92 0.58 -2.79 -8.20
CA ASP A 92 -0.44 -1.77 -8.00
C ASP A 92 -1.86 -2.34 -8.06
N CYS A 93 -2.16 -3.18 -9.06
CA CYS A 93 -3.46 -3.85 -9.17
C CYS A 93 -3.76 -4.75 -7.96
N LEU A 94 -2.76 -5.48 -7.46
CA LEU A 94 -2.92 -6.41 -6.35
C LEU A 94 -2.99 -5.71 -4.98
N ILE A 95 -2.34 -4.56 -4.82
CA ILE A 95 -2.45 -3.74 -3.61
C ILE A 95 -3.82 -3.05 -3.59
N ALA A 96 -4.21 -2.44 -4.72
CA ALA A 96 -5.47 -1.71 -4.84
C ALA A 96 -6.70 -2.62 -4.66
N SER A 97 -6.64 -3.89 -5.06
CA SER A 97 -7.78 -4.81 -4.97
C SER A 97 -8.33 -4.95 -3.55
N VAL A 98 -7.44 -5.02 -2.55
CA VAL A 98 -7.82 -5.10 -1.14
C VAL A 98 -8.52 -3.81 -0.69
N ALA A 99 -8.00 -2.64 -1.08
CA ALA A 99 -8.62 -1.35 -0.79
C ALA A 99 -10.00 -1.22 -1.45
N PHE A 100 -10.13 -1.71 -2.69
CA PHE A 100 -11.38 -1.72 -3.42
C PHE A 100 -12.45 -2.59 -2.73
N ARG A 101 -12.08 -3.79 -2.26
CA ARG A 101 -12.99 -4.69 -1.53
C ARG A 101 -13.40 -4.10 -0.19
N LEU A 102 -12.46 -3.58 0.58
CA LEU A 102 -12.71 -3.06 1.93
C LEU A 102 -13.39 -1.68 1.92
N ARG A 103 -13.29 -0.92 0.83
CA ARG A 103 -13.81 0.46 0.71
C ARG A 103 -13.29 1.39 1.80
N VAL A 104 -12.02 1.21 2.18
CA VAL A 104 -11.31 2.04 3.16
C VAL A 104 -10.34 3.00 2.46
N PRO A 105 -9.98 4.14 3.10
CA PRO A 105 -8.93 5.01 2.61
C PRO A 105 -7.63 4.26 2.29
N PHE A 106 -6.98 4.63 1.19
CA PHE A 106 -5.72 4.09 0.72
C PHE A 106 -4.67 5.20 0.68
N TYR A 107 -3.73 5.17 1.61
CA TYR A 107 -2.68 6.19 1.72
C TYR A 107 -1.53 5.88 0.77
N THR A 108 -1.29 6.77 -0.19
CA THR A 108 -0.29 6.59 -1.25
C THR A 108 0.27 7.92 -1.71
N HIS A 109 1.51 7.88 -2.21
CA HIS A 109 2.07 8.98 -3.01
C HIS A 109 1.84 8.79 -4.52
N ASN A 110 1.47 7.59 -4.98
CA ASN A 110 1.12 7.31 -6.36
C ASN A 110 -0.38 7.56 -6.64
N LEU A 111 -0.84 8.79 -6.39
CA LEU A 111 -2.25 9.15 -6.56
C LEU A 111 -2.77 8.91 -7.99
N LYS A 112 -1.92 9.11 -9.01
CA LYS A 112 -2.34 9.01 -10.41
C LYS A 112 -2.85 7.60 -10.73
N ASP A 113 -2.03 6.60 -10.44
CA ASP A 113 -2.35 5.21 -10.79
C ASP A 113 -3.45 4.67 -9.88
N MET A 114 -3.41 5.04 -8.61
CA MET A 114 -4.40 4.60 -7.62
C MET A 114 -5.77 5.20 -7.87
N LYS A 115 -5.88 6.42 -8.41
CA LYS A 115 -7.16 7.00 -8.83
C LYS A 115 -7.76 6.30 -10.04
N ILE A 116 -6.93 5.82 -10.96
CA ILE A 116 -7.41 5.00 -12.10
C ILE A 116 -8.04 3.70 -11.58
N LEU A 117 -7.45 3.10 -10.55
CA LEU A 117 -7.90 1.82 -9.99
C LEU A 117 -9.07 1.93 -8.99
N LEU A 118 -9.05 2.97 -8.14
CA LEU A 118 -9.93 3.08 -6.97
C LEU A 118 -10.93 4.24 -7.05
N GLY A 119 -10.86 5.06 -8.11
CA GLY A 119 -11.59 6.31 -8.22
C GLY A 119 -11.00 7.42 -7.33
N ASP A 120 -11.72 8.54 -7.21
CA ASP A 120 -11.18 9.73 -6.55
C ASP A 120 -11.28 9.74 -5.01
N SER A 121 -12.14 8.92 -4.43
CA SER A 121 -12.49 9.02 -3.00
C SER A 121 -11.63 8.17 -2.06
N LEU A 122 -11.00 7.10 -2.56
CA LEU A 122 -10.23 6.17 -1.72
C LEU A 122 -8.74 6.56 -1.63
N PRO A 123 -8.03 6.93 -2.72
CA PRO A 123 -6.63 7.30 -2.65
C PRO A 123 -6.45 8.66 -1.97
N VAL A 124 -5.66 8.70 -0.91
CA VAL A 124 -5.38 9.92 -0.13
C VAL A 124 -3.87 10.11 -0.04
N LYS A 125 -3.38 11.32 -0.37
CA LYS A 125 -1.98 11.68 -0.11
C LYS A 125 -1.85 12.05 1.38
N PRO A 126 -1.05 11.31 2.17
CA PRO A 126 -1.06 11.46 3.63
C PRO A 126 -0.29 12.68 4.15
N TYR A 127 0.81 13.01 3.51
CA TYR A 127 1.71 14.10 3.88
C TYR A 127 2.44 14.61 2.63
N LEU A 128 3.04 15.79 2.70
CA LEU A 128 3.72 16.43 1.56
C LEU A 128 5.09 15.83 1.24
#